data_AF-A0A8S2TDW4-F1
#
_entry.id   AF-A0A8S2TDW4-F1
#
_cell.length_a   1.000
_cell.length_b   1.000
_cell.length_c   1.000
_cell.angle_alpha   90.00
_cell.angle_beta   90.00
_cell.angle_gamma   90.00
#
_symmetry.space_group_name_H-M   'P 1'
#
loop_
_entity.id
_entity.type
_entity.pdbx_description
1 polymer ?
#
loop_
_entity_poly.entity_id
_entity_poly.type
_entity_poly.pdbx_seq_one_letter_code
_entity_poly.pdbx_strand_id
1 'polypeptide(L)'
;MHSVILEININIGDDGGIYAEIIDNRAFQGFGLVELLSFVEDIGSTPVLVVYAGYSLDRQAVSQDQIQIYVDEVVRELDILTASASDNKMDALRAYLSCSEPFDIRYVEIGNEEFFNPSPSSYGYRWFAFHSGLSQKYPNITFIATTTQSIETSPAVDDHNYEVPLFFINNFCSYKKVPRSDPKVLAGEFSVTNDDDSKLNNPFDSG
;
A
#
# COMPACT_ATOMS: atom_id res chain seq x y z
N MET A 1 -12.71 4.67 -17.88
CA MET A 1 -12.85 3.37 -17.21
C MET A 1 -11.62 2.55 -17.57
N HIS A 2 -10.51 2.76 -16.89
CA HIS A 2 -9.33 1.88 -16.87
C HIS A 2 -8.55 2.26 -15.60
N SER A 3 -8.49 1.35 -14.64
CA SER A 3 -7.54 1.39 -13.53
C SER A 3 -6.50 0.33 -13.86
N VAL A 4 -5.23 0.70 -13.90
CA VAL A 4 -4.11 -0.22 -14.15
C VAL A 4 -3.55 -0.63 -12.80
N ILE A 5 -3.65 -1.92 -12.47
CA ILE A 5 -2.86 -2.57 -11.41
C ILE A 5 -1.51 -2.92 -12.05
N LEU A 6 -0.41 -2.47 -11.45
CA LEU A 6 0.94 -2.78 -11.89
C LEU A 6 1.51 -3.87 -10.96
N GLU A 7 1.35 -5.12 -11.37
CA GLU A 7 2.09 -6.25 -10.83
C GLU A 7 3.39 -6.37 -11.65
N ILE A 8 4.56 -6.31 -11.03
CA ILE A 8 5.85 -6.50 -11.72
C ILE A 8 6.76 -7.44 -10.91
N ASN A 9 6.52 -8.73 -11.09
CA ASN A 9 7.27 -9.86 -10.53
C ASN A 9 8.74 -9.87 -10.99
N ILE A 10 9.70 -10.04 -10.07
CA ILE A 10 11.10 -10.33 -10.42
C ILE A 10 11.76 -11.33 -9.45
N ASN A 11 11.04 -12.40 -9.13
CA ASN A 11 11.46 -13.80 -9.35
C ASN A 11 10.73 -14.78 -8.44
N ILE A 12 10.13 -14.37 -7.32
CA ILE A 12 9.15 -15.15 -6.51
C ILE A 12 8.34 -14.17 -5.61
N GLY A 13 7.77 -13.10 -6.16
CA GLY A 13 7.07 -12.07 -5.36
C GLY A 13 5.66 -11.79 -5.86
N ASP A 14 4.67 -12.23 -5.10
CA ASP A 14 3.24 -11.90 -5.22
C ASP A 14 2.93 -10.79 -4.21
N ASP A 15 3.35 -9.54 -4.49
CA ASP A 15 3.12 -8.42 -3.57
C ASP A 15 2.87 -7.14 -4.40
N GLY A 16 1.67 -6.57 -4.25
CA GLY A 16 1.01 -5.59 -5.11
C GLY A 16 0.94 -4.22 -4.45
N GLY A 17 2.09 -3.55 -4.39
CA GLY A 17 2.20 -2.17 -3.91
C GLY A 17 3.28 -1.40 -4.67
N ILE A 18 3.19 -0.06 -4.67
CA ILE A 18 4.33 0.77 -5.07
C ILE A 18 5.34 0.76 -3.93
N TYR A 19 6.27 -0.19 -3.98
CA TYR A 19 7.40 -0.28 -3.06
C TYR A 19 8.58 0.52 -3.63
N ALA A 20 8.92 1.63 -2.97
CA ALA A 20 10.18 2.32 -3.20
C ALA A 20 11.06 2.22 -1.94
N GLU A 21 11.45 1.01 -1.55
CA GLU A 21 12.48 0.85 -0.53
C GLU A 21 13.86 1.23 -1.13
N ILE A 22 14.52 2.25 -0.56
CA ILE A 22 15.95 2.48 -0.77
C ILE A 22 16.72 1.44 0.06
N ILE A 23 16.72 0.21 -0.42
CA ILE A 23 17.75 -0.78 -0.12
C ILE A 23 18.65 -0.81 -1.35
N ASP A 24 19.95 -0.99 -1.16
CA ASP A 24 21.01 -1.08 -2.17
C ASP A 24 20.74 -2.21 -3.19
N ASN A 25 19.68 -2.05 -4.00
CA ASN A 25 19.18 -2.97 -4.98
C ASN A 25 19.80 -2.57 -6.32
N ARG A 26 20.80 -3.34 -6.73
CA ARG A 26 21.58 -3.09 -7.95
C ARG A 26 20.77 -3.17 -9.25
N ALA A 27 19.50 -3.58 -9.21
CA ALA A 27 18.66 -3.70 -10.41
C ALA A 27 18.06 -2.36 -10.88
N PHE A 28 17.87 -1.37 -9.99
CA PHE A 28 17.02 -0.20 -10.26
C PHE A 28 17.71 1.16 -10.09
N GLN A 29 19.02 1.26 -10.36
CA GLN A 29 19.79 2.52 -10.18
C GLN A 29 19.27 3.73 -11.01
N GLY A 30 18.11 3.64 -11.67
CA GLY A 30 17.39 4.77 -12.27
C GLY A 30 15.86 4.63 -12.27
N PHE A 31 15.24 3.79 -11.44
CA PHE A 31 13.77 3.71 -11.31
C PHE A 31 13.38 3.66 -9.83
N GLY A 32 13.30 4.84 -9.22
CA GLY A 32 12.90 5.03 -7.83
C GLY A 32 11.50 5.63 -7.71
N LEU A 33 11.23 6.20 -6.54
CA LEU A 33 9.92 6.74 -6.19
C LEU A 33 9.43 7.81 -7.18
N VAL A 34 10.31 8.74 -7.59
CA VAL A 34 9.95 9.83 -8.51
C VAL A 34 9.63 9.29 -9.90
N GLU A 35 10.41 8.35 -10.42
CA GLU A 35 10.16 7.75 -11.73
C GLU A 35 8.85 6.95 -11.74
N LEU A 36 8.56 6.23 -10.65
CA LEU A 36 7.33 5.45 -10.54
C LEU A 36 6.08 6.33 -10.39
N LEU A 37 6.15 7.39 -9.59
CA LEU A 37 5.05 8.36 -9.48
C LEU A 37 4.83 9.11 -10.80
N SER A 38 5.91 9.52 -11.48
CA SER A 38 5.81 10.14 -12.81
C SER A 38 5.17 9.19 -13.82
N PHE A 39 5.54 7.91 -13.80
CA PHE A 39 4.91 6.90 -14.65
C PHE A 39 3.41 6.74 -14.38
N VAL A 40 3.01 6.72 -13.10
CA VAL A 40 1.60 6.64 -12.69
C VAL A 40 0.80 7.83 -13.19
N GLU A 41 1.36 9.04 -13.13
CA GLU A 41 0.75 10.25 -13.68
C GLU A 41 0.65 10.19 -15.21
N ASP A 42 1.71 9.76 -15.89
CA ASP A 42 1.77 9.66 -17.36
C ASP A 42 0.71 8.69 -17.92
N ILE A 43 0.38 7.62 -17.19
CA ILE A 43 -0.69 6.67 -17.58
C ILE A 43 -2.09 7.12 -17.12
N GLY A 44 -2.21 8.29 -16.47
CA GLY A 44 -3.47 8.84 -15.96
C GLY A 44 -4.06 8.06 -14.77
N SER A 45 -3.21 7.36 -14.02
CA SER A 45 -3.59 6.61 -12.81
C SER A 45 -3.42 7.46 -11.55
N THR A 46 -3.85 6.93 -10.41
CA THR A 46 -3.64 7.55 -9.10
C THR A 46 -2.82 6.60 -8.23
N PRO A 47 -1.75 7.07 -7.59
CA PRO A 47 -0.91 6.20 -6.79
C PRO A 47 -1.59 5.81 -5.48
N VAL A 48 -1.35 4.57 -5.05
CA VAL A 48 -1.43 4.16 -3.64
C VAL A 48 0.01 4.01 -3.19
N LEU A 49 0.49 4.93 -2.35
CA LEU A 49 1.87 4.91 -1.86
C LEU A 49 1.94 4.03 -0.62
N VAL A 50 2.74 2.96 -0.66
CA VAL A 50 2.98 2.09 0.49
C VAL A 50 4.19 2.60 1.25
N VAL A 51 4.06 2.77 2.57
CA VAL A 51 5.15 3.25 3.43
C VAL A 51 5.55 2.22 4.47
N TYR A 52 6.84 2.16 4.80
CA TYR A 52 7.34 1.27 5.84
C TYR A 52 6.71 1.61 7.20
N ALA A 53 6.11 0.61 7.85
CA ALA A 53 5.40 0.78 9.12
C ALA A 53 6.18 0.23 10.33
N GLY A 54 7.49 0.00 10.23
CA GLY A 54 8.29 -0.47 11.37
C GLY A 54 8.25 -1.99 11.59
N TYR A 55 7.94 -2.79 10.56
CA TYR A 55 8.02 -4.25 10.59
C TYR A 55 8.69 -4.80 9.34
N SER A 56 9.61 -5.73 9.53
CA SER A 56 10.37 -6.38 8.45
C SER A 56 10.17 -7.89 8.44
N LEU A 57 10.34 -8.51 7.26
CA LEU A 57 10.11 -9.96 7.04
C LEU A 57 11.08 -10.89 7.78
N ASP A 58 12.16 -10.35 8.36
CA ASP A 58 13.01 -11.04 9.34
C ASP A 58 12.36 -11.11 10.75
N ARG A 59 11.08 -10.74 10.83
CA ARG A 59 10.21 -10.78 12.02
C ARG A 59 10.61 -9.81 13.11
N GLN A 60 11.27 -8.72 12.74
CA GLN A 60 11.61 -7.63 13.66
C GLN A 60 10.54 -6.54 13.60
N ALA A 61 10.14 -6.05 14.76
CA ALA A 61 9.32 -4.85 14.90
C ALA A 61 10.14 -3.76 15.59
N VAL A 62 10.11 -2.56 15.04
CA VAL A 62 10.67 -1.36 15.67
C VAL A 62 9.97 -1.13 17.00
N SER A 63 10.73 -0.93 18.08
CA SER A 63 10.15 -0.72 19.41
C SER A 63 9.33 0.57 19.47
N GLN A 64 8.33 0.60 20.36
CA GLN A 64 7.40 1.72 20.48
C GLN A 64 8.10 3.06 20.82
N ASP A 65 9.23 3.03 21.51
CA ASP A 65 10.04 4.22 21.82
C ASP A 65 10.86 4.74 20.62
N GLN A 66 11.08 3.91 19.60
CA GLN A 66 11.83 4.25 18.39
C GLN A 66 10.94 4.54 17.17
N ILE A 67 9.66 4.15 17.21
CA ILE A 67 8.75 4.23 16.06
C ILE A 67 8.61 5.64 15.47
N GLN A 68 8.76 6.68 16.30
CA GLN A 68 8.64 8.08 15.86
C GLN A 68 9.69 8.45 14.79
N ILE A 69 10.87 7.84 14.81
CA ILE A 69 11.92 8.09 13.81
C ILE A 69 11.41 7.77 12.40
N TYR A 70 10.64 6.68 12.27
CA TYR A 70 10.10 6.20 11.00
C TYR A 70 8.85 6.99 10.59
N VAL A 71 8.05 7.44 11.55
CA VAL A 71 6.95 8.40 11.27
C VAL A 71 7.52 9.69 10.67
N ASP A 72 8.60 10.22 11.24
CA ASP A 72 9.24 11.45 10.75
C ASP A 72 9.89 11.25 9.36
N GLU A 73 10.35 10.04 9.04
CA GLU A 73 10.82 9.68 7.70
C GLU A 73 9.71 9.78 6.66
N VAL A 74 8.55 9.17 6.92
CA VAL A 74 7.39 9.25 6.03
C VAL A 74 6.87 10.68 5.91
N VAL A 75 6.90 11.45 7.00
CA VAL A 75 6.55 12.88 6.95
C VAL A 75 7.50 13.65 6.03
N ARG A 76 8.81 13.38 6.07
CA ARG A 76 9.76 14.03 5.15
C ARG A 76 9.50 13.61 3.71
N GLU A 77 9.23 12.33 3.48
CA GLU A 77 8.89 11.82 2.15
C GLU A 77 7.65 12.53 1.59
N LEU A 78 6.54 12.54 2.33
CA LEU A 78 5.31 13.22 1.92
C LEU A 78 5.48 14.73 1.76
N ASP A 79 6.28 15.40 2.60
CA ASP A 79 6.59 16.82 2.41
C ASP A 79 7.26 17.08 1.06
N ILE A 80 8.23 16.24 0.68
CA ILE A 80 8.92 16.39 -0.60
C ILE A 80 7.94 16.17 -1.75
N LEU A 81 7.14 15.10 -1.68
CA LEU A 81 6.25 14.72 -2.77
C LEU A 81 5.04 15.65 -2.94
N THR A 82 4.54 16.24 -1.84
CA THR A 82 3.23 16.94 -1.84
C THR A 82 3.29 18.43 -1.51
N ALA A 83 4.42 18.98 -1.03
CA ALA A 83 4.47 20.39 -0.66
C ALA A 83 4.14 21.30 -1.85
N SER A 84 3.46 22.42 -1.62
CA SER A 84 3.22 23.43 -2.67
C SER A 84 4.55 23.90 -3.29
N ALA A 85 4.56 24.19 -4.59
CA ALA A 85 5.70 24.84 -5.26
C ALA A 85 6.11 26.19 -4.61
N SER A 86 5.23 26.78 -3.79
CA SER A 86 5.55 27.96 -2.98
C SER A 86 6.45 27.69 -1.76
N ASP A 87 6.69 26.43 -1.39
CA ASP A 87 7.69 26.06 -0.38
C ASP A 87 9.06 25.96 -1.05
N ASN A 88 9.80 27.08 -1.06
CA ASN A 88 11.07 27.21 -1.78
C ASN A 88 12.11 26.12 -1.42
N LYS A 89 12.05 25.52 -0.22
CA LYS A 89 13.01 24.49 0.17
C LYS A 89 12.64 23.14 -0.45
N MET A 90 11.37 22.75 -0.35
CA MET A 90 10.90 21.49 -0.92
C MET A 90 10.86 21.56 -2.43
N ASP A 91 10.47 22.71 -3.00
CA ASP A 91 10.52 23.00 -4.43
C ASP A 91 11.93 22.83 -5.01
N ALA A 92 12.95 23.37 -4.34
CA ALA A 92 14.34 23.21 -4.77
C ALA A 92 14.80 21.74 -4.73
N LEU A 93 14.38 20.96 -3.74
CA LEU A 93 14.73 19.53 -3.65
C LEU A 93 14.01 18.73 -4.74
N ARG A 94 12.74 19.01 -4.97
CA ARG A 94 11.93 18.42 -6.02
C ARG A 94 12.49 18.73 -7.42
N ALA A 95 12.84 19.98 -7.68
CA ALA A 95 13.52 20.39 -8.91
C ALA A 95 14.87 19.66 -9.09
N TYR A 96 15.64 19.45 -8.02
CA TYR A 96 16.86 18.64 -8.07
C TYR A 96 16.59 17.18 -8.44
N LEU A 97 15.46 16.62 -7.99
CA LEU A 97 14.98 15.28 -8.33
C LEU A 97 14.28 15.22 -9.70
N SER A 98 14.32 16.29 -10.50
CA SER A 98 13.62 16.41 -11.79
C SER A 98 12.09 16.28 -11.71
N CYS A 99 11.51 16.64 -10.56
CA CYS A 99 10.07 16.63 -10.29
C CYS A 99 9.63 18.02 -9.84
N SER A 100 9.22 18.92 -10.75
CA SER A 100 8.93 20.31 -10.35
C SER A 100 7.58 20.49 -9.65
N GLU A 101 6.56 19.74 -10.07
CA GLU A 101 5.21 19.83 -9.52
C GLU A 101 5.01 18.84 -8.35
N PRO A 102 4.14 19.16 -7.37
CA PRO A 102 3.74 18.20 -6.37
C PRO A 102 2.89 17.08 -6.98
N PHE A 103 3.10 15.85 -6.52
CA PHE A 103 2.31 14.68 -6.91
C PHE A 103 0.92 14.69 -6.25
N ASP A 104 -0.11 14.24 -6.97
CA ASP A 104 -1.46 14.00 -6.40
C ASP A 104 -1.50 12.68 -5.60
N ILE A 105 -0.99 12.72 -4.37
CA ILE A 105 -1.05 11.59 -3.44
C ILE A 105 -2.31 11.69 -2.59
N ARG A 106 -3.28 10.80 -2.86
CA ARG A 106 -4.57 10.74 -2.16
C ARG A 106 -4.72 9.53 -1.25
N TYR A 107 -3.89 8.51 -1.46
CA TYR A 107 -3.94 7.24 -0.74
C TYR A 107 -2.52 6.85 -0.29
N VAL A 108 -2.38 6.53 0.99
CA VAL A 108 -1.14 6.02 1.58
C VAL A 108 -1.46 4.78 2.40
N GLU A 109 -0.81 3.67 2.11
CA GLU A 109 -0.91 2.44 2.88
C GLU A 109 0.22 2.34 3.90
N ILE A 110 -0.11 1.99 5.15
CA ILE A 110 0.84 1.96 6.26
C ILE A 110 1.22 0.51 6.55
N GLY A 111 2.36 0.11 6.01
CA GLY A 111 2.93 -1.24 6.10
C GLY A 111 2.52 -2.11 4.92
N ASN A 112 2.86 -3.39 5.01
CA ASN A 112 2.36 -4.43 4.11
C ASN A 112 2.02 -5.69 4.92
N GLU A 113 0.89 -6.33 4.60
CA GLU A 113 0.45 -7.63 5.13
C GLU A 113 0.66 -7.85 6.65
N GLU A 114 0.28 -6.87 7.46
CA GLU A 114 0.56 -6.86 8.91
C GLU A 114 -0.31 -7.89 9.68
N PHE A 115 -1.16 -8.63 8.95
CA PHE A 115 -1.87 -9.81 9.43
C PHE A 115 -0.97 -11.05 9.58
N PHE A 116 0.23 -11.07 8.99
CA PHE A 116 1.14 -12.21 9.12
C PHE A 116 1.84 -12.28 10.47
N ASN A 117 1.78 -13.45 11.11
CA ASN A 117 2.43 -13.67 12.40
C ASN A 117 3.96 -13.53 12.31
N PRO A 118 4.63 -12.88 13.28
CA PRO A 118 4.07 -12.30 14.52
C PRO A 118 3.61 -10.83 14.43
N SER A 119 3.53 -10.23 13.24
CA SER A 119 3.30 -8.80 13.09
C SER A 119 2.07 -8.22 13.82
N PRO A 120 0.90 -8.90 13.86
CA PRO A 120 -0.29 -8.40 14.55
C PRO A 120 -0.07 -8.04 16.03
N SER A 121 0.96 -8.59 16.68
CA SER A 121 1.31 -8.29 18.07
C SER A 121 1.89 -6.88 18.28
N SER A 122 2.37 -6.25 17.21
CA SER A 122 3.01 -4.93 17.23
C SER A 122 2.26 -3.88 16.39
N TYR A 123 1.46 -4.30 15.41
CA TYR A 123 0.83 -3.39 14.47
C TYR A 123 -0.06 -2.35 15.16
N GLY A 124 -0.71 -2.69 16.28
CA GLY A 124 -1.55 -1.77 17.05
C GLY A 124 -0.87 -0.44 17.41
N TYR A 125 0.33 -0.48 18.02
CA TYR A 125 1.04 0.76 18.38
C TYR A 125 1.71 1.42 17.18
N ARG A 126 2.14 0.64 16.18
CA ARG A 126 2.77 1.16 14.96
C ARG A 126 1.74 1.92 14.13
N TRP A 127 0.61 1.29 13.80
CA TRP A 127 -0.55 1.94 13.17
C TRP A 127 -0.94 3.22 13.90
N PHE A 128 -1.11 3.16 15.23
CA PHE A 128 -1.48 4.36 16.00
C PHE A 128 -0.46 5.50 15.83
N ALA A 129 0.84 5.21 15.91
CA ALA A 129 1.89 6.22 15.74
C ALA A 129 1.88 6.85 14.34
N PHE A 130 1.86 6.02 13.28
CA PHE A 130 1.83 6.49 11.90
C PHE A 130 0.52 7.22 11.57
N HIS A 131 -0.63 6.60 11.81
CA HIS A 131 -1.93 7.19 11.49
C HIS A 131 -2.12 8.52 12.23
N SER A 132 -1.80 8.60 13.53
CA SER A 132 -1.95 9.85 14.29
C SER A 132 -0.99 10.95 13.83
N GLY A 133 0.26 10.62 13.55
CA GLY A 133 1.27 11.58 13.07
C GLY A 133 0.98 12.10 11.66
N LEU A 134 0.50 11.23 10.78
CA LEU A 134 0.27 11.56 9.37
C LEU A 134 -1.09 12.23 9.15
N SER A 135 -2.17 11.73 9.75
CA SER A 135 -3.53 12.26 9.52
C SER A 135 -3.71 13.71 9.99
N GLN A 136 -2.95 14.15 11.00
CA GLN A 136 -2.96 15.54 11.44
C GLN A 136 -2.34 16.50 10.42
N LYS A 137 -1.29 16.05 9.73
CA LYS A 137 -0.53 16.87 8.78
C LYS A 137 -1.09 16.78 7.36
N TYR A 138 -1.62 15.63 6.98
CA TYR A 138 -2.15 15.35 5.65
C TYR A 138 -3.63 14.95 5.72
N PRO A 139 -4.54 15.87 6.10
CA PRO A 139 -5.95 15.55 6.32
C PRO A 139 -6.71 15.15 5.04
N ASN A 140 -6.13 15.37 3.86
CA ASN A 140 -6.72 15.02 2.57
C ASN A 140 -6.26 13.64 2.05
N ILE A 141 -5.31 12.98 2.74
CA ILE A 141 -4.85 11.64 2.40
C ILE A 141 -5.71 10.62 3.15
N THR A 142 -6.20 9.60 2.43
CA THR A 142 -6.80 8.42 3.05
C THR A 142 -5.71 7.43 3.39
N PHE A 143 -5.55 7.14 4.69
CA PHE A 143 -4.58 6.16 5.17
C PHE A 143 -5.20 4.76 5.21
N ILE A 144 -4.53 3.78 4.61
CA ILE A 144 -5.00 2.41 4.46
C ILE A 144 -4.22 1.55 5.45
N ALA A 145 -4.94 0.80 6.29
CA ALA A 145 -4.35 -0.23 7.14
C ALA A 145 -4.22 -1.53 6.35
N THR A 146 -3.23 -2.35 6.65
CA THR A 146 -3.08 -3.65 5.97
C THR A 146 -3.82 -4.77 6.71
N THR A 147 -4.39 -4.46 7.88
CA THR A 147 -5.26 -5.35 8.66
C THR A 147 -6.07 -4.56 9.66
N THR A 148 -7.27 -5.04 10.00
CA THR A 148 -8.03 -4.54 11.16
C THR A 148 -7.71 -5.31 12.44
N GLN A 149 -6.81 -6.29 12.40
CA GLN A 149 -6.37 -7.01 13.59
C GLN A 149 -5.57 -6.07 14.49
N SER A 150 -5.89 -6.07 15.79
CA SER A 150 -5.16 -5.30 16.81
C SER A 150 -5.19 -3.77 16.67
N ILE A 151 -6.05 -3.20 15.81
CA ILE A 151 -6.26 -1.75 15.69
C ILE A 151 -7.73 -1.40 16.00
N GLU A 152 -7.97 -0.19 16.54
CA GLU A 152 -9.33 0.23 16.90
C GLU A 152 -10.14 0.70 15.69
N THR A 153 -9.54 1.55 14.85
CA THR A 153 -10.21 2.18 13.70
C THR A 153 -9.23 2.48 12.57
N SER A 154 -9.74 2.47 11.34
CA SER A 154 -9.06 2.92 10.13
C SER A 154 -10.11 3.42 9.12
N PRO A 155 -9.83 4.43 8.28
CA PRO A 155 -10.76 4.81 7.23
C PRO A 155 -10.83 3.77 6.09
N ALA A 156 -9.74 3.03 5.87
CA ALA A 156 -9.67 1.97 4.86
C ALA A 156 -8.76 0.80 5.29
N VAL A 157 -8.99 -0.38 4.71
CA VAL A 157 -8.17 -1.57 4.92
C VAL A 157 -7.89 -2.24 3.58
N ASP A 158 -6.67 -2.78 3.40
CA ASP A 158 -6.31 -3.64 2.28
C ASP A 158 -6.65 -5.11 2.56
N ASP A 159 -7.14 -5.80 1.54
CA ASP A 159 -7.58 -7.19 1.55
C ASP A 159 -6.89 -7.97 0.45
N HIS A 160 -6.06 -8.93 0.84
CA HIS A 160 -5.20 -9.71 -0.05
C HIS A 160 -5.76 -11.13 -0.19
N ASN A 161 -5.98 -11.58 -1.43
CA ASN A 161 -6.60 -12.88 -1.72
C ASN A 161 -5.88 -13.62 -2.86
N TYR A 162 -4.94 -14.49 -2.49
CA TYR A 162 -4.29 -15.42 -3.42
C TYR A 162 -4.86 -16.83 -3.24
N GLU A 163 -5.86 -17.17 -4.04
CA GLU A 163 -6.77 -18.27 -3.74
C GLU A 163 -7.12 -19.12 -4.98
N VAL A 164 -7.75 -20.28 -4.76
CA VAL A 164 -8.26 -21.13 -5.86
C VAL A 164 -9.50 -20.51 -6.51
N PRO A 165 -9.87 -20.84 -7.77
CA PRO A 165 -11.01 -20.20 -8.43
C PRO A 165 -12.34 -20.36 -7.68
N LEU A 166 -12.54 -21.51 -7.02
CA LEU A 166 -13.74 -21.78 -6.24
C LEU A 166 -13.91 -20.81 -5.05
N PHE A 167 -12.82 -20.30 -4.48
CA PHE A 167 -12.87 -19.26 -3.46
C PHE A 167 -13.51 -17.99 -4.01
N PHE A 168 -13.04 -17.49 -5.15
CA PHE A 168 -13.56 -16.26 -5.76
C PHE A 168 -15.04 -16.40 -6.16
N ILE A 169 -15.44 -17.56 -6.69
CA ILE A 169 -16.85 -17.84 -7.02
C ILE A 169 -17.70 -17.79 -5.75
N ASN A 170 -17.29 -18.48 -4.69
CA ASN A 170 -18.04 -18.52 -3.43
C ASN A 170 -18.07 -17.17 -2.70
N ASN A 171 -17.07 -16.32 -2.93
CA ASN A 171 -16.92 -15.02 -2.29
C ASN A 171 -17.31 -13.83 -3.19
N PHE A 172 -17.90 -14.06 -4.37
CA PHE A 172 -18.26 -12.98 -5.31
C PHE A 172 -19.08 -11.82 -4.70
N CYS A 173 -19.88 -12.10 -3.67
CA CYS A 173 -20.67 -11.09 -2.96
C CYS A 173 -20.13 -10.73 -1.57
N SER A 174 -18.87 -11.04 -1.24
CA SER A 174 -18.27 -10.80 0.08
C SER A 174 -18.38 -9.34 0.50
N TYR A 175 -17.94 -8.39 -0.34
CA TYR A 175 -17.95 -6.96 -0.03
C TYR A 175 -19.35 -6.34 0.07
N LYS A 176 -20.40 -7.02 -0.40
CA LYS A 176 -21.79 -6.55 -0.16
C LYS A 176 -22.19 -6.66 1.30
N LYS A 177 -21.52 -7.53 2.07
CA LYS A 177 -21.79 -7.79 3.49
C LYS A 177 -21.04 -6.83 4.41
N VAL A 178 -20.04 -6.09 3.90
CA VAL A 178 -19.28 -5.10 4.67
C VAL A 178 -20.21 -3.95 5.04
N PRO A 179 -20.46 -3.69 6.34
CA PRO A 179 -21.26 -2.55 6.78
C PRO A 179 -20.71 -1.23 6.23
N ARG A 180 -21.59 -0.28 5.90
CA ARG A 180 -21.15 1.02 5.35
C ARG A 180 -20.45 1.93 6.37
N SER A 181 -20.59 1.60 7.66
CA SER A 181 -19.89 2.20 8.80
C SER A 181 -18.46 1.67 8.98
N ASP A 182 -18.15 0.52 8.40
CA ASP A 182 -16.84 -0.13 8.54
C ASP A 182 -15.83 0.53 7.59
N PRO A 183 -14.52 0.28 7.79
CA PRO A 183 -13.48 0.78 6.89
C PRO A 183 -13.80 0.45 5.43
N LYS A 184 -13.44 1.34 4.52
CA LYS A 184 -13.48 1.02 3.09
C LYS A 184 -12.50 -0.11 2.81
N VAL A 185 -12.85 -1.00 1.89
CA VAL A 185 -11.96 -2.11 1.53
C VAL A 185 -11.32 -1.81 0.18
N LEU A 186 -9.99 -1.78 0.17
CA LEU A 186 -9.18 -1.90 -1.02
C LEU A 186 -8.94 -3.40 -1.22
N ALA A 187 -9.20 -3.92 -2.43
CA ALA A 187 -8.71 -5.24 -2.82
C ALA A 187 -7.40 -5.01 -3.57
N GLY A 188 -6.32 -4.80 -2.81
CA GLY A 188 -5.01 -4.40 -3.33
C GLY A 188 -4.31 -5.53 -4.05
N GLU A 189 -4.45 -6.74 -3.50
CA GLU A 189 -3.86 -7.95 -4.06
C GLU A 189 -4.90 -9.05 -4.22
N PHE A 190 -5.03 -9.57 -5.43
CA PHE A 190 -5.79 -10.79 -5.64
C PHE A 190 -5.36 -11.50 -6.90
N SER A 191 -5.23 -12.82 -6.82
CA SER A 191 -4.99 -13.65 -8.00
C SER A 191 -5.42 -15.08 -7.77
N VAL A 192 -5.64 -15.80 -8.87
CA VAL A 192 -5.74 -17.24 -8.86
C VAL A 192 -4.33 -17.81 -8.94
N THR A 193 -3.80 -18.31 -7.83
CA THR A 193 -2.41 -18.81 -7.75
C THR A 193 -2.31 -20.33 -7.80
N ASN A 194 -3.43 -21.05 -7.72
CA ASN A 194 -3.49 -22.51 -7.82
C ASN A 194 -4.70 -22.97 -8.66
N ASP A 195 -4.44 -23.77 -9.70
CA ASP A 195 -5.43 -24.38 -10.60
C ASP A 195 -5.85 -25.77 -10.12
N ASP A 196 -6.42 -25.88 -8.92
CA ASP A 196 -7.15 -27.11 -8.55
C ASP A 196 -8.52 -27.15 -9.27
N ASP A 197 -8.48 -27.33 -10.58
CA ASP A 197 -9.63 -27.48 -11.48
C ASP A 197 -10.44 -28.75 -11.18
N SER A 198 -9.94 -29.66 -10.34
CA SER A 198 -10.63 -30.92 -10.01
C SER A 198 -12.00 -30.73 -9.36
N LYS A 199 -12.29 -29.51 -8.87
CA LYS A 199 -13.56 -29.13 -8.22
C LYS A 199 -14.41 -28.17 -9.05
N LEU A 200 -13.94 -27.71 -10.20
CA LEU A 200 -14.68 -26.79 -11.06
C LEU A 200 -15.38 -27.60 -12.15
N ASN A 201 -16.69 -27.77 -12.02
CA ASN A 201 -17.49 -28.22 -13.15
C ASN A 201 -17.43 -27.12 -14.23
N ASN A 202 -16.99 -27.45 -15.44
CA ASN A 202 -16.96 -26.50 -16.56
C ASN A 202 -18.37 -25.90 -16.72
N PRO A 203 -18.54 -24.58 -16.50
CA PRO A 203 -19.86 -23.95 -16.63
C PRO A 203 -20.38 -23.95 -18.07
N PHE A 204 -19.53 -24.30 -19.05
CA PHE A 204 -19.84 -24.39 -20.47
C PHE A 204 -20.07 -25.83 -20.98
N ASP A 205 -19.87 -26.88 -20.16
CA ASP A 205 -20.10 -28.27 -20.58
C ASP A 205 -21.58 -28.69 -20.61
N SER A 206 -22.50 -27.76 -20.32
CA SER A 206 -23.95 -28.00 -20.37
C SER A 206 -24.67 -27.31 -21.53
N GLY A 207 -23.94 -26.90 -22.57
CA GLY A 207 -24.46 -26.28 -23.80
C GLY A 207 -24.37 -27.18 -25.02
#